data_AF-A0A6G2KTQ5-F1
#
_entry.id   AF-A0A6G2KTQ5-F1
#
_cell.length_a   1.000
_cell.length_b   1.000
_cell.length_c   1.000
_cell.angle_alpha   90.00
_cell.angle_beta   90.00
_cell.angle_gamma   90.00
#
_symmetry.space_group_name_H-M   'P 1'
#
loop_
_entity.id
_entity.type
_entity.pdbx_description
1 polymer ?
#
loop_
_entity_poly.entity_id
_entity_poly.type
_entity_poly.pdbx_seq_one_letter_code
_entity_poly.pdbx_strand_id
1 'polypeptide(L)'
;MRLGCNHNNTIKIPQPDHSRKRPMTKTDPFDISDMILTKPGTIVDSETLLRNTQTRIWASLKKDYRYKGVPDNSTKFLRQNVFKKFNAVVLYVDLVGSTEIALGLPYEKLAIIMGAFAQEMASTVDHHGGLLLKFMGDAIIAYFVPSKRVHFTADQAVRCAKSMSLVISEGINPILSQYDYPELHVRMGMDYGTNIVVRYGSDPKLSHVDLMGRSMNMASKIQSVANADQLLVGEDVYKLLHPRLQEEFEIVVWKDINWKYRSLDTGNLYKVYALK
;
A
#
# COMPACT_ATOMS: atom_id res chain seq x y z
N MET A 1 -10.30 51.05 -65.45
CA MET A 1 -11.73 51.19 -65.02
C MET A 1 -11.79 50.75 -63.57
N ARG A 2 -11.84 51.67 -62.58
CA ARG A 2 -13.06 52.19 -61.89
C ARG A 2 -13.99 51.04 -61.43
N LEU A 3 -14.53 50.93 -60.21
CA LEU A 3 -14.62 51.64 -58.92
C LEU A 3 -15.27 50.60 -57.96
N GLY A 4 -14.97 50.51 -56.66
CA GLY A 4 -15.75 51.19 -55.62
C GLY A 4 -15.93 50.33 -54.35
N CYS A 5 -15.61 50.92 -53.20
CA CYS A 5 -15.89 50.46 -51.83
C CYS A 5 -17.39 50.53 -51.49
N ASN A 6 -17.92 49.70 -50.57
CA ASN A 6 -18.14 50.08 -49.16
C ASN A 6 -18.87 49.01 -48.30
N HIS A 7 -18.66 49.17 -46.99
CA HIS A 7 -19.11 48.41 -45.82
C HIS A 7 -20.60 48.04 -45.73
N ASN A 8 -20.90 46.92 -45.04
CA ASN A 8 -21.75 46.98 -43.83
C ASN A 8 -21.57 45.77 -42.91
N ASN A 9 -21.28 46.11 -41.65
CA ASN A 9 -21.16 45.23 -40.49
C ASN A 9 -22.56 45.03 -39.89
N THR A 10 -22.99 43.80 -39.59
CA THR A 10 -24.18 43.60 -38.74
C THR A 10 -23.95 42.46 -37.76
N ILE A 11 -24.01 42.85 -36.49
CA ILE A 11 -23.85 42.08 -35.27
C ILE A 11 -24.99 41.06 -35.15
N LYS A 12 -24.69 39.78 -34.91
CA LYS A 12 -25.68 38.80 -34.45
C LYS A 12 -25.68 38.74 -32.92
N ILE A 13 -26.80 39.16 -32.32
CA ILE A 13 -27.11 39.05 -30.89
C ILE A 13 -27.84 37.71 -30.66
N PRO A 14 -27.46 36.88 -29.67
CA PRO A 14 -28.25 35.70 -29.29
C PRO A 14 -29.44 36.11 -28.40
N GLN A 15 -30.63 35.56 -28.65
CA GLN A 15 -31.82 35.78 -27.82
C GLN A 15 -31.83 34.93 -26.53
N PRO A 16 -32.51 35.38 -25.44
CA PRO A 16 -32.46 34.74 -24.14
C PRO A 16 -33.61 33.74 -23.85
N ASP A 17 -33.30 32.92 -22.83
CA ASP A 17 -33.95 31.80 -22.14
C ASP A 17 -35.46 31.94 -21.81
N HIS A 18 -36.17 30.79 -21.78
CA HIS A 18 -36.96 30.30 -20.63
C HIS A 18 -37.80 29.05 -20.97
N SER A 19 -37.20 27.86 -20.84
CA SER A 19 -37.95 26.67 -20.42
C SER A 19 -37.08 25.75 -19.56
N ARG A 20 -36.81 26.23 -18.35
CA ARG A 20 -36.35 25.39 -17.25
C ARG A 20 -37.44 24.37 -16.89
N LYS A 21 -37.15 23.09 -17.11
CA LYS A 21 -37.38 22.06 -16.09
C LYS A 21 -36.03 21.41 -15.81
N ARG A 22 -35.49 21.64 -14.62
CA ARG A 22 -34.33 20.89 -14.09
C ARG A 22 -34.72 19.40 -14.07
N PRO A 23 -33.93 18.48 -14.63
CA PRO A 23 -33.98 17.11 -14.17
C PRO A 23 -33.32 17.09 -12.77
N MET A 24 -34.07 16.60 -11.78
CA MET A 24 -33.51 16.23 -10.49
C MET A 24 -32.38 15.22 -10.69
N THR A 25 -31.28 15.48 -9.99
CA THR A 25 -30.08 14.65 -9.82
C THR A 25 -30.42 13.19 -9.60
N LYS A 26 -30.01 12.33 -10.55
CA LYS A 26 -29.51 11.00 -10.19
C LYS A 26 -28.01 11.16 -10.09
N THR A 27 -27.50 11.36 -8.88
CA THR A 27 -26.10 11.06 -8.60
C THR A 27 -25.91 9.60 -8.95
N ASP A 28 -25.07 9.34 -9.95
CA ASP A 28 -24.55 8.00 -10.18
C ASP A 28 -23.86 7.58 -8.87
N PRO A 29 -24.09 6.38 -8.30
CA PRO A 29 -23.38 5.95 -7.09
C PRO A 29 -21.85 5.89 -7.29
N PHE A 30 -21.41 6.07 -8.53
CA PHE A 30 -20.03 6.15 -8.97
C PHE A 30 -19.59 7.57 -9.30
N ASP A 31 -20.30 8.60 -8.81
CA ASP A 31 -19.79 9.98 -8.85
C ASP A 31 -18.41 10.01 -8.17
N ILE A 32 -17.44 10.22 -9.05
CA ILE A 32 -15.99 10.28 -8.92
C ILE A 32 -15.53 11.22 -7.78
N SER A 33 -16.46 11.97 -7.20
CA SER A 33 -16.32 12.78 -6.00
C SER A 33 -15.90 11.99 -4.75
N ASP A 34 -16.24 10.71 -4.61
CA ASP A 34 -15.75 9.87 -3.50
C ASP A 34 -14.29 9.37 -3.71
N MET A 35 -13.73 9.61 -4.89
CA MET A 35 -12.34 9.29 -5.22
C MET A 35 -11.35 10.38 -4.75
N ILE A 36 -11.80 11.37 -3.98
CA ILE A 36 -10.96 12.50 -3.53
C ILE A 36 -11.21 12.77 -2.04
N LEU A 37 -10.24 12.36 -1.23
CA LEU A 37 -9.95 12.73 0.17
C LEU A 37 -10.50 11.81 1.27
N THR A 38 -9.86 10.65 1.44
CA THR A 38 -9.13 10.55 2.72
C THR A 38 -7.99 11.55 2.64
N LYS A 39 -8.18 12.73 3.25
CA LYS A 39 -7.04 13.59 3.57
C LYS A 39 -6.02 12.70 4.32
N PRO A 40 -4.71 12.89 4.12
CA PRO A 40 -3.73 12.34 5.04
C PRO A 40 -4.16 12.71 6.47
N GLY A 41 -4.51 11.72 7.29
CA GLY A 41 -5.02 11.92 8.66
C GLY A 41 -6.55 11.90 8.87
N THR A 42 -7.37 11.55 7.88
CA THR A 42 -8.78 11.18 8.14
C THR A 42 -8.85 9.75 8.68
N ILE A 43 -9.41 9.58 9.88
CA ILE A 43 -9.72 8.28 10.46
C ILE A 43 -10.90 7.71 9.65
N VAL A 44 -10.64 6.70 8.82
CA VAL A 44 -11.69 5.88 8.22
C VAL A 44 -11.97 4.76 9.21
N ASP A 45 -13.22 4.62 9.63
CA ASP A 45 -13.63 3.48 10.44
C ASP A 45 -13.51 2.18 9.62
N SER A 46 -13.30 1.06 10.30
CA SER A 46 -13.05 -0.24 9.64
C SER A 46 -14.20 -0.66 8.72
N GLU A 47 -15.45 -0.33 9.04
CA GLU A 47 -16.62 -0.71 8.24
C GLU A 47 -16.62 0.03 6.89
N THR A 48 -16.37 1.33 6.92
CA THR A 48 -16.22 2.14 5.70
C THR A 48 -15.05 1.64 4.84
N LEU A 49 -13.91 1.31 5.44
CA LEU A 49 -12.75 0.75 4.73
C LEU A 49 -13.14 -0.54 4.00
N LEU A 50 -13.77 -1.48 4.72
CA LEU A 50 -14.16 -2.79 4.19
C LEU A 50 -15.19 -2.68 3.08
N ARG A 51 -16.25 -1.89 3.27
CA ARG A 51 -17.27 -1.65 2.24
C ARG A 51 -16.66 -1.07 0.96
N ASN A 52 -15.74 -0.14 1.10
CA ASN A 52 -15.07 0.48 -0.03
C ASN A 52 -14.14 -0.51 -0.75
N THR A 53 -13.40 -1.33 0.00
CA THR A 53 -12.59 -2.43 -0.57
C THR A 53 -13.48 -3.41 -1.33
N GLN A 54 -14.54 -3.94 -0.72
CA GLN A 54 -15.46 -4.89 -1.38
C GLN A 54 -16.02 -4.33 -2.68
N THR A 55 -16.40 -3.05 -2.69
CA THR A 55 -16.88 -2.35 -3.89
C THR A 55 -15.83 -2.31 -5.00
N ARG A 56 -14.58 -1.98 -4.66
CA ARG A 56 -13.47 -1.93 -5.63
C ARG A 56 -13.12 -3.31 -6.17
N ILE A 57 -13.02 -4.33 -5.31
CA ILE A 57 -12.75 -5.71 -5.72
C ILE A 57 -13.84 -6.21 -6.66
N TRP A 58 -15.12 -6.02 -6.29
CA TRP A 58 -16.24 -6.39 -7.15
C TRP A 58 -16.17 -5.72 -8.52
N ALA A 59 -15.84 -4.41 -8.56
CA ALA A 59 -15.68 -3.68 -9.80
C ALA A 59 -14.51 -4.21 -10.65
N SER A 60 -13.38 -4.58 -10.04
CA SER A 60 -12.24 -5.21 -10.71
C SER A 60 -12.60 -6.53 -11.38
N LEU A 61 -13.43 -7.35 -10.72
CA LEU A 61 -13.85 -8.64 -11.26
C LEU A 61 -14.91 -8.52 -12.38
N LYS A 62 -15.70 -7.43 -12.42
CA LYS A 62 -16.89 -7.33 -13.30
C LYS A 62 -16.88 -6.24 -14.36
N LYS A 63 -16.10 -5.17 -14.21
CA LYS A 63 -16.25 -3.93 -15.02
C LYS A 63 -14.95 -3.38 -15.62
N ASP A 64 -13.89 -4.19 -15.76
CA ASP A 64 -12.56 -3.74 -16.17
C ASP A 64 -12.09 -2.52 -15.34
N TYR A 65 -12.27 -2.59 -14.02
CA TYR A 65 -11.91 -1.48 -13.14
C TYR A 65 -10.40 -1.27 -13.16
N ARG A 66 -9.98 -0.09 -13.61
CA ARG A 66 -8.59 0.34 -13.62
C ARG A 66 -8.32 1.19 -12.40
N TYR A 67 -7.52 0.64 -11.48
CA TYR A 67 -7.01 1.42 -10.36
C TYR A 67 -6.20 2.61 -10.84
N LYS A 68 -6.32 3.73 -10.14
CA LYS A 68 -5.36 4.83 -10.28
C LYS A 68 -3.97 4.34 -9.84
N GLY A 69 -2.93 4.84 -10.49
CA GLY A 69 -1.56 4.51 -10.10
C GLY A 69 -1.29 4.85 -8.63
N VAL A 70 -0.46 4.05 -7.97
CA VAL A 70 -0.01 4.33 -6.60
C VAL A 70 0.70 5.69 -6.58
N PRO A 71 0.44 6.57 -5.58
CA PRO A 71 1.14 7.84 -5.46
C PRO A 71 2.67 7.66 -5.50
N ASP A 72 3.37 8.47 -6.29
CA ASP A 72 4.83 8.43 -6.44
C ASP A 72 5.60 9.04 -5.24
N ASN A 73 4.98 9.04 -4.06
CA ASN A 73 5.49 9.68 -2.85
C ASN A 73 6.84 9.06 -2.43
N SER A 74 6.98 7.75 -2.58
CA SER A 74 8.20 7.02 -2.25
C SER A 74 9.36 7.40 -3.17
N THR A 75 9.19 7.36 -4.49
CA THR A 75 10.25 7.74 -5.44
C THR A 75 10.69 9.19 -5.21
N LYS A 76 9.73 10.10 -5.00
CA LYS A 76 10.03 11.50 -4.68
C LYS A 76 10.86 11.60 -3.40
N PHE A 77 10.46 10.89 -2.35
CA PHE A 77 11.20 10.84 -1.09
C PHE A 77 12.63 10.31 -1.29
N LEU A 78 12.79 9.18 -1.99
CA LEU A 78 14.10 8.58 -2.24
C LEU A 78 15.01 9.54 -3.03
N ARG A 79 14.52 10.15 -4.11
CA ARG A 79 15.31 11.08 -4.93
C ARG A 79 15.80 12.30 -4.14
N GLN A 80 15.03 12.78 -3.15
CA GLN A 80 15.44 13.88 -2.27
C GLN A 80 16.44 13.47 -1.16
N ASN A 81 16.63 12.17 -0.98
CA ASN A 81 17.41 11.59 0.11
C ASN A 81 18.52 10.63 -0.37
N VAL A 82 18.92 10.70 -1.64
CA VAL A 82 20.05 9.93 -2.20
C VAL A 82 21.29 10.08 -1.32
N PHE A 83 21.91 8.96 -0.95
CA PHE A 83 23.05 8.82 -0.04
C PHE A 83 22.83 9.30 1.40
N LYS A 84 21.62 9.73 1.78
CA LYS A 84 21.29 10.06 3.17
C LYS A 84 20.89 8.80 3.94
N LYS A 85 21.31 8.75 5.21
CA LYS A 85 20.91 7.72 6.16
C LYS A 85 19.72 8.19 6.98
N PHE A 86 18.75 7.32 7.20
CA PHE A 86 17.60 7.59 8.06
C PHE A 86 17.07 6.28 8.63
N ASN A 87 16.42 6.37 9.79
CA ASN A 87 15.74 5.21 10.36
C ASN A 87 14.37 5.04 9.73
N ALA A 88 13.96 3.79 9.52
CA ALA A 88 12.60 3.48 9.09
C ALA A 88 12.17 2.12 9.66
N VAL A 89 10.86 1.97 9.86
CA VAL A 89 10.24 0.66 10.00
C VAL A 89 9.99 0.14 8.59
N VAL A 90 10.50 -1.04 8.27
CA VAL A 90 10.31 -1.71 6.99
C VAL A 90 9.29 -2.82 7.17
N LEU A 91 8.32 -2.90 6.26
CA LEU A 91 7.30 -3.94 6.21
C LEU A 91 7.43 -4.70 4.89
N TYR A 92 7.58 -6.01 4.99
CA TYR A 92 7.41 -6.96 3.89
C TYR A 92 6.07 -7.65 4.05
N VAL A 93 5.32 -7.73 2.95
CA VAL A 93 4.07 -8.49 2.83
C VAL A 93 4.22 -9.38 1.62
N ASP A 94 3.97 -10.68 1.77
CA ASP A 94 4.19 -11.67 0.72
C ASP A 94 2.98 -12.59 0.62
N LEU A 95 2.53 -12.89 -0.59
CA LEU A 95 1.40 -13.77 -0.81
C LEU A 95 1.79 -15.23 -0.55
N VAL A 96 0.97 -15.92 0.23
CA VAL A 96 1.15 -17.34 0.47
C VAL A 96 0.61 -18.12 -0.72
N GLY A 97 1.38 -19.11 -1.19
CA GLY A 97 0.97 -19.98 -2.29
C GLY A 97 0.82 -19.27 -3.64
N SER A 98 1.52 -18.14 -3.83
CA SER A 98 1.42 -17.34 -5.05
C SER A 98 1.80 -18.09 -6.33
N THR A 99 2.72 -19.06 -6.22
CA THR A 99 3.12 -19.91 -7.35
C THR A 99 1.97 -20.83 -7.74
N GLU A 100 1.30 -21.45 -6.77
CA GLU A 100 0.15 -22.32 -6.98
C GLU A 100 -1.03 -21.54 -7.54
N ILE A 101 -1.28 -20.32 -7.04
CA ILE A 101 -2.29 -19.40 -7.59
C ILE A 101 -1.98 -19.07 -9.06
N ALA A 102 -0.72 -18.74 -9.37
CA ALA A 102 -0.31 -18.39 -10.73
C ALA A 102 -0.41 -19.57 -11.72
N LEU A 103 -0.18 -20.80 -11.26
CA LEU A 103 -0.32 -22.02 -12.06
C LEU A 103 -1.77 -22.45 -12.23
N GLY A 104 -2.62 -22.17 -11.24
CA GLY A 104 -4.02 -22.60 -11.22
C GLY A 104 -4.99 -21.67 -11.95
N LEU A 105 -4.64 -20.40 -12.14
CA LEU A 105 -5.53 -19.40 -12.75
C LEU A 105 -5.15 -19.04 -14.19
N PRO A 106 -6.14 -18.77 -15.07
CA PRO A 106 -5.91 -18.09 -16.33
C PRO A 106 -5.22 -16.73 -16.12
N TYR A 107 -4.35 -16.33 -17.06
CA TYR A 107 -3.55 -15.10 -16.94
C TYR A 107 -4.38 -13.84 -16.72
N GLU A 108 -5.56 -13.74 -17.34
CA GLU A 108 -6.47 -12.61 -17.17
C GLU A 108 -7.02 -12.53 -15.74
N LYS A 109 -7.41 -13.69 -15.19
CA LYS A 109 -7.86 -13.80 -13.80
C LYS A 109 -6.74 -13.45 -12.83
N LEU A 110 -5.54 -13.97 -13.07
CA LEU A 110 -4.34 -13.70 -12.27
C LEU A 110 -4.00 -12.21 -12.27
N ALA A 111 -3.97 -11.56 -13.43
CA ALA A 111 -3.66 -10.14 -13.55
C ALA A 111 -4.65 -9.27 -12.77
N ILE A 112 -5.95 -9.60 -12.82
CA ILE A 112 -6.98 -8.86 -12.08
C ILE A 112 -6.76 -8.98 -10.57
N ILE A 113 -6.56 -10.19 -10.04
CA ILE A 113 -6.42 -10.36 -8.59
C ILE A 113 -5.10 -9.78 -8.06
N MET A 114 -4.00 -9.93 -8.81
CA MET A 114 -2.71 -9.38 -8.41
C MET A 114 -2.73 -7.86 -8.45
N GLY A 115 -3.37 -7.27 -9.46
CA GLY A 115 -3.58 -5.83 -9.55
C GLY A 115 -4.46 -5.29 -8.43
N ALA A 116 -5.55 -5.98 -8.10
CA ALA A 116 -6.44 -5.60 -7.02
C ALA A 116 -5.75 -5.70 -5.64
N PHE A 117 -5.09 -6.82 -5.36
CA PHE A 117 -4.28 -7.02 -4.15
C PHE A 117 -3.23 -5.92 -4.00
N ALA A 118 -2.41 -5.71 -5.03
CA ALA A 118 -1.34 -4.70 -5.02
C ALA A 118 -1.87 -3.31 -4.66
N GLN A 119 -3.05 -2.96 -5.17
CA GLN A 119 -3.63 -1.63 -5.00
C GLN A 119 -4.32 -1.44 -3.65
N GLU A 120 -5.03 -2.45 -3.14
CA GLU A 120 -5.57 -2.41 -1.78
C GLU A 120 -4.46 -2.31 -0.72
N MET A 121 -3.37 -3.03 -0.93
CA MET A 121 -2.20 -2.97 -0.05
C MET A 121 -1.51 -1.61 -0.14
N ALA A 122 -1.27 -1.08 -1.36
CA ALA A 122 -0.70 0.24 -1.55
C ALA A 122 -1.56 1.35 -0.93
N SER A 123 -2.88 1.27 -1.09
CA SER A 123 -3.83 2.18 -0.47
C SER A 123 -3.73 2.11 1.05
N THR A 124 -3.67 0.91 1.63
CA THR A 124 -3.55 0.73 3.08
C THR A 124 -2.24 1.34 3.61
N VAL A 125 -1.11 1.17 2.89
CA VAL A 125 0.17 1.81 3.23
C VAL A 125 0.03 3.33 3.29
N ASP A 126 -0.56 3.94 2.26
CA ASP A 126 -0.71 5.40 2.18
C ASP A 126 -1.62 5.94 3.30
N HIS A 127 -2.73 5.25 3.60
CA HIS A 127 -3.64 5.62 4.70
C HIS A 127 -2.95 5.66 6.07
N HIS A 128 -1.98 4.78 6.31
CA HIS A 128 -1.21 4.74 7.56
C HIS A 128 0.04 5.64 7.54
N GLY A 129 0.23 6.42 6.48
CA GLY A 129 1.37 7.33 6.33
C GLY A 129 2.68 6.64 5.97
N GLY A 130 2.61 5.42 5.46
CA GLY A 130 3.75 4.70 4.91
C GLY A 130 4.08 5.11 3.48
N LEU A 131 5.23 4.67 3.01
CA LEU A 131 5.68 4.84 1.64
C LEU A 131 5.83 3.45 1.01
N LEU A 132 5.10 3.20 -0.07
CA LEU A 132 5.28 1.98 -0.86
C LEU A 132 6.61 2.06 -1.60
N LEU A 133 7.56 1.18 -1.28
CA LEU A 133 8.86 1.14 -1.97
C LEU A 133 8.71 0.56 -3.37
N LYS A 134 8.25 -0.69 -3.45
CA LYS A 134 8.12 -1.42 -4.71
C LYS A 134 7.29 -2.69 -4.51
N PHE A 135 6.81 -3.20 -5.64
CA PHE A 135 6.34 -4.57 -5.79
C PHE A 135 7.52 -5.46 -6.21
N MET A 136 7.64 -6.64 -5.62
CA MET A 136 8.64 -7.66 -5.96
C MET A 136 7.92 -8.96 -6.28
N GLY A 137 7.48 -9.12 -7.53
CA GLY A 137 6.59 -10.21 -7.90
C GLY A 137 5.25 -10.07 -7.19
N ASP A 138 4.98 -10.99 -6.28
CA ASP A 138 3.83 -11.11 -5.40
C ASP A 138 4.04 -10.47 -4.01
N ALA A 139 5.26 -10.03 -3.72
CA ALA A 139 5.59 -9.33 -2.49
C ALA A 139 5.46 -7.81 -2.62
N ILE A 140 5.16 -7.17 -1.50
CA ILE A 140 5.03 -5.73 -1.33
C ILE A 140 6.01 -5.30 -0.25
N ILE A 141 6.79 -4.26 -0.58
CA ILE A 141 7.70 -3.64 0.38
C ILE A 141 7.25 -2.22 0.65
N ALA A 142 7.02 -1.90 1.91
CA ALA A 142 6.70 -0.58 2.38
C ALA A 142 7.66 -0.15 3.50
N TYR A 143 7.78 1.15 3.73
CA TYR A 143 8.56 1.68 4.83
C TYR A 143 7.91 2.92 5.43
N PHE A 144 8.15 3.13 6.72
CA PHE A 144 7.59 4.23 7.49
C PHE A 144 8.73 5.05 8.07
N VAL A 145 8.83 6.30 7.64
CA VAL A 145 9.89 7.23 8.07
C VAL A 145 9.37 8.04 9.27
N PRO A 146 10.08 8.04 10.42
CA PRO A 146 9.68 8.83 11.56
C PRO A 146 9.71 10.34 11.27
N SER A 147 8.57 11.02 11.45
CA SER A 147 8.48 12.45 11.20
C SER A 147 8.99 13.31 12.36
N LYS A 148 8.80 12.88 13.62
CA LYS A 148 9.32 13.52 14.87
C LYS A 148 9.40 12.60 16.10
N ARG A 149 8.55 11.56 16.20
CA ARG A 149 8.48 10.62 17.33
C ARG A 149 8.52 9.18 16.81
N VAL A 150 9.61 8.48 17.09
CA VAL A 150 9.86 7.13 16.55
C VAL A 150 8.82 6.10 17.01
N HIS A 151 8.40 6.16 18.27
CA HIS A 151 7.39 5.24 18.83
C HIS A 151 6.06 5.25 18.04
N PHE A 152 5.63 6.43 17.60
CA PHE A 152 4.40 6.56 16.82
C PHE A 152 4.52 5.84 15.47
N THR A 153 5.71 5.79 14.89
CA THR A 153 5.94 5.16 13.58
C THR A 153 5.85 3.64 13.64
N ALA A 154 6.36 3.00 14.70
CA ALA A 154 6.23 1.56 14.91
C ALA A 154 4.77 1.15 15.09
N ASP A 155 4.03 1.87 15.93
CA ASP A 155 2.59 1.65 16.14
C ASP A 155 1.78 1.79 14.85
N GLN A 156 2.05 2.83 14.05
CA GLN A 156 1.38 3.06 12.77
C GLN A 156 1.66 1.94 11.77
N ALA A 157 2.90 1.46 11.71
CA ALA A 157 3.27 0.38 10.81
C ALA A 157 2.59 -0.95 11.21
N VAL A 158 2.48 -1.25 12.51
CA VAL A 158 1.72 -2.43 13.00
C VAL A 158 0.22 -2.29 12.72
N ARG A 159 -0.36 -1.09 12.92
CA ARG A 159 -1.77 -0.83 12.57
C ARG A 159 -2.03 -0.96 11.08
N CYS A 160 -1.06 -0.58 10.24
CA CYS A 160 -1.11 -0.81 8.81
C CYS A 160 -1.19 -2.31 8.49
N ALA A 161 -0.28 -3.12 9.04
CA ALA A 161 -0.30 -4.56 8.86
C ALA A 161 -1.62 -5.21 9.32
N LYS A 162 -2.15 -4.81 10.49
CA LYS A 162 -3.47 -5.27 10.95
C LYS A 162 -4.61 -4.88 9.99
N SER A 163 -4.57 -3.66 9.46
CA SER A 163 -5.54 -3.20 8.48
C SER A 163 -5.44 -3.97 7.18
N MET A 164 -4.22 -4.36 6.75
CA MET A 164 -4.01 -5.22 5.59
C MET A 164 -4.64 -6.60 5.81
N SER A 165 -4.40 -7.23 6.97
CA SER A 165 -5.06 -8.51 7.31
C SER A 165 -6.58 -8.41 7.26
N LEU A 166 -7.15 -7.32 7.80
CA LEU A 166 -8.59 -7.08 7.78
C LEU A 166 -9.11 -6.88 6.35
N VAL A 167 -8.44 -6.04 5.55
CA VAL A 167 -8.75 -5.79 4.14
C VAL A 167 -8.72 -7.07 3.32
N ILE A 168 -7.77 -7.96 3.57
CA ILE A 168 -7.68 -9.25 2.87
C ILE A 168 -8.82 -10.18 3.30
N SER A 169 -8.94 -10.45 4.60
CA SER A 169 -9.86 -11.45 5.13
C SER A 169 -11.34 -11.06 5.01
N GLU A 170 -11.67 -9.79 5.20
CA GLU A 170 -13.06 -9.31 5.23
C GLU A 170 -13.42 -8.42 4.03
N GLY A 171 -12.42 -7.89 3.32
CA GLY A 171 -12.63 -7.03 2.15
C GLY A 171 -12.49 -7.77 0.82
N ILE A 172 -11.38 -8.50 0.64
CA ILE A 172 -11.01 -9.14 -0.62
C ILE A 172 -11.60 -10.54 -0.71
N ASN A 173 -11.27 -11.42 0.24
CA ASN A 173 -11.63 -12.84 0.21
C ASN A 173 -13.14 -13.09 0.08
N PRO A 174 -14.03 -12.35 0.78
CA PRO A 174 -15.47 -12.58 0.64
C PRO A 174 -15.99 -12.33 -0.78
N ILE A 175 -15.34 -11.44 -1.55
CA ILE A 175 -15.70 -11.19 -2.94
C ILE A 175 -15.05 -12.22 -3.86
N LEU A 176 -13.79 -12.60 -3.62
CA LEU A 176 -13.12 -13.65 -4.40
C LEU A 176 -13.87 -14.99 -4.35
N SER A 177 -14.30 -15.38 -3.14
CA SER A 177 -15.06 -16.61 -2.89
C SER A 177 -16.40 -16.65 -3.61
N GLN A 178 -17.00 -15.50 -3.96
CA GLN A 178 -18.24 -15.44 -4.75
C GLN A 178 -18.04 -15.63 -6.26
N TYR A 179 -16.79 -15.57 -6.75
CA TYR A 179 -16.47 -15.56 -8.18
C TYR A 179 -15.46 -16.64 -8.59
N ASP A 180 -15.37 -17.72 -7.81
CA ASP A 180 -14.48 -18.87 -8.06
C ASP A 180 -13.00 -18.48 -8.17
N TYR A 181 -12.55 -17.60 -7.26
CA TYR A 181 -11.14 -17.30 -7.04
C TYR A 181 -10.67 -17.92 -5.73
N PRO A 182 -9.39 -18.33 -5.62
CA PRO A 182 -8.82 -18.75 -4.35
C PRO A 182 -8.79 -17.56 -3.37
N GLU A 183 -8.92 -17.86 -2.08
CA GLU A 183 -8.65 -16.88 -1.03
C GLU A 183 -7.17 -16.49 -1.05
N LEU A 184 -6.91 -15.22 -0.73
CA LEU A 184 -5.57 -14.70 -0.57
C LEU A 184 -5.19 -14.74 0.90
N HIS A 185 -3.97 -15.17 1.16
CA HIS A 185 -3.34 -15.14 2.47
C HIS A 185 -2.00 -14.45 2.34
N VAL A 186 -1.57 -13.76 3.38
CA VAL A 186 -0.27 -13.08 3.39
C VAL A 186 0.53 -13.45 4.60
N ARG A 187 1.84 -13.44 4.46
CA ARG A 187 2.78 -13.49 5.57
C ARG A 187 3.53 -12.18 5.65
N MET A 188 3.67 -11.64 6.85
CA MET A 188 4.21 -10.30 7.06
C MET A 188 5.39 -10.31 8.01
N GLY A 189 6.40 -9.51 7.68
CA GLY A 189 7.58 -9.33 8.51
C GLY A 189 8.00 -7.88 8.59
N MET A 190 8.34 -7.44 9.79
CA MET A 190 8.75 -6.06 10.02
C MET A 190 10.04 -5.97 10.81
N ASP A 191 10.85 -4.98 10.47
CA ASP A 191 12.00 -4.61 11.29
C ASP A 191 12.29 -3.10 11.23
N TYR A 192 13.06 -2.60 12.19
CA TYR A 192 13.40 -1.18 12.33
C TYR A 192 14.90 -0.96 12.36
N GLY A 193 15.37 0.08 11.67
CA GLY A 193 16.75 0.50 11.77
C GLY A 193 17.19 1.46 10.69
N THR A 194 18.49 1.75 10.68
CA THR A 194 19.10 2.67 9.71
C THR A 194 19.12 2.08 8.31
N ASN A 195 18.58 2.85 7.37
CA ASN A 195 18.61 2.61 5.94
C ASN A 195 19.31 3.77 5.21
N ILE A 196 19.71 3.54 3.97
CA ILE A 196 20.32 4.51 3.07
C ILE A 196 19.66 4.42 1.70
N VAL A 197 19.44 5.57 1.06
CA VAL A 197 19.02 5.58 -0.35
C VAL A 197 20.23 5.40 -1.25
N VAL A 198 20.17 4.44 -2.15
CA VAL A 198 21.17 4.19 -3.18
C VAL A 198 20.64 4.67 -4.52
N ARG A 199 21.51 5.29 -5.33
CA ARG A 199 21.22 5.60 -6.73
C ARG A 199 22.12 4.77 -7.64
N TYR A 200 21.50 4.04 -8.56
CA TYR A 200 22.18 3.20 -9.53
C TYR A 200 22.39 3.97 -10.84
N GLY A 201 23.46 4.75 -10.88
CA GLY A 201 23.82 5.56 -12.03
C GLY A 201 24.11 7.03 -11.66
N SER A 202 24.70 7.74 -12.61
CA SER A 202 25.11 9.13 -12.44
C SER A 202 23.96 10.12 -12.65
N ASP A 203 23.03 9.84 -13.57
CA ASP A 203 21.92 10.74 -13.92
C ASP A 203 20.90 10.86 -12.77
N PRO A 204 20.70 12.04 -12.15
CA PRO A 204 19.77 12.19 -11.02
C PRO A 204 18.28 11.98 -11.36
N LYS A 205 17.89 12.12 -12.63
CA LYS A 205 16.51 12.02 -13.11
C LYS A 205 16.20 10.62 -13.63
N LEU A 206 17.11 10.02 -14.38
CA LEU A 206 16.90 8.73 -15.04
C LEU A 206 17.33 7.54 -14.19
N SER A 207 18.34 7.72 -13.32
CA SER A 207 18.87 6.59 -12.53
C SER A 207 17.82 6.06 -11.56
N HIS A 208 17.80 4.75 -11.40
CA HIS A 208 16.99 4.05 -10.41
C HIS A 208 17.47 4.40 -9.00
N VAL A 209 16.53 4.59 -8.08
CA VAL A 209 16.80 4.79 -6.65
C VAL A 209 16.11 3.69 -5.87
N ASP A 210 16.81 3.16 -4.88
CA ASP A 210 16.28 2.10 -4.01
C ASP A 210 16.71 2.36 -2.56
N LEU A 211 16.03 1.69 -1.65
CA LEU A 211 16.37 1.69 -0.23
C LEU A 211 17.25 0.47 0.07
N MET A 212 18.25 0.65 0.93
CA MET A 212 19.06 -0.44 1.46
C MET A 212 19.27 -0.28 2.96
N GLY A 213 19.30 -1.38 3.68
CA GLY A 213 19.70 -1.37 5.08
C GLY A 213 19.57 -2.73 5.73
N ARG A 214 20.08 -2.82 6.97
CA ARG A 214 20.00 -4.06 7.75
C ARG A 214 18.56 -4.42 8.09
N SER A 215 17.73 -3.43 8.43
CA SER A 215 16.32 -3.66 8.73
C SER A 215 15.53 -4.15 7.53
N MET A 216 15.87 -3.73 6.29
CA MET A 216 15.28 -4.33 5.09
C MET A 216 15.57 -5.81 4.96
N ASN A 217 16.85 -6.19 5.15
CA ASN A 217 17.25 -7.60 5.08
C ASN A 217 16.60 -8.41 6.20
N MET A 218 16.60 -7.88 7.43
CA MET A 218 16.02 -8.57 8.57
C MET A 218 14.51 -8.72 8.43
N ALA A 219 13.77 -7.68 8.03
CA ALA A 219 12.34 -7.75 7.80
C ALA A 219 11.96 -8.82 6.77
N SER A 220 12.72 -8.94 5.68
CA SER A 220 12.54 -10.02 4.69
C SER A 220 12.78 -11.41 5.30
N LYS A 221 13.80 -11.58 6.15
CA LYS A 221 14.08 -12.86 6.81
C LYS A 221 13.02 -13.23 7.84
N ILE A 222 12.52 -12.25 8.59
CA ILE A 222 11.39 -12.41 9.52
C ILE A 222 10.13 -12.81 8.73
N GLN A 223 9.81 -12.11 7.65
CA GLN A 223 8.65 -12.44 6.80
C GLN A 223 8.74 -13.86 6.23
N SER A 224 9.93 -14.30 5.82
CA SER A 224 10.12 -15.62 5.18
C SER A 224 9.82 -16.81 6.10
N VAL A 225 9.86 -16.60 7.42
CA VAL A 225 9.57 -17.62 8.44
C VAL A 225 8.19 -17.45 9.09
N ALA A 226 7.42 -16.45 8.65
CA ALA A 226 6.04 -16.26 9.10
C ALA A 226 5.10 -17.26 8.41
N ASN A 227 4.15 -17.77 9.18
CA ASN A 227 3.04 -18.57 8.68
C ASN A 227 2.03 -17.71 7.90
N ALA A 228 1.07 -18.37 7.26
CA ALA A 228 -0.05 -17.68 6.63
C ALA A 228 -0.82 -16.82 7.64
N ASP A 229 -1.18 -15.62 7.21
CA ASP A 229 -1.87 -14.56 7.96
C ASP A 229 -1.15 -14.09 9.22
N GLN A 230 0.13 -14.44 9.36
CA GLN A 230 0.93 -14.08 10.51
C GLN A 230 1.70 -12.79 10.28
N LEU A 231 1.66 -11.91 11.29
CA LEU A 231 2.56 -10.78 11.42
C LEU A 231 3.68 -11.11 12.41
N LEU A 232 4.92 -11.09 11.93
CA LEU A 232 6.12 -11.16 12.76
C LEU A 232 6.85 -9.82 12.79
N VAL A 233 7.34 -9.43 13.96
CA VAL A 233 8.12 -8.20 14.15
C VAL A 233 9.46 -8.50 14.82
N GLY A 234 10.49 -7.80 14.37
CA GLY A 234 11.82 -7.85 14.98
C GLY A 234 11.85 -7.18 16.35
N GLU A 235 12.86 -7.52 17.17
CA GLU A 235 13.02 -6.91 18.49
C GLU A 235 13.13 -5.39 18.46
N ASP A 236 13.69 -4.82 17.40
CA ASP A 236 13.87 -3.38 17.28
C ASP A 236 12.56 -2.66 16.98
N VAL A 237 11.62 -3.31 16.28
CA VAL A 237 10.23 -2.82 16.19
C VAL A 237 9.54 -2.99 17.54
N TYR A 238 9.62 -4.17 18.14
CA TYR A 238 8.92 -4.49 19.40
C TYR A 238 9.27 -3.49 20.52
N LYS A 239 10.56 -3.17 20.70
CA LYS A 239 11.05 -2.19 21.69
C LYS A 239 10.46 -0.79 21.49
N LEU A 240 10.05 -0.44 20.27
CA LEU A 240 9.49 0.87 19.94
C LEU A 240 7.98 0.93 20.10
N LEU A 241 7.28 -0.21 20.15
CA LEU A 241 5.83 -0.25 20.28
C LEU A 241 5.38 0.34 21.61
N HIS A 242 4.21 0.97 21.60
CA HIS A 242 3.52 1.34 22.83
C HIS A 242 3.22 0.09 23.69
N PRO A 243 3.33 0.13 25.03
CA PRO A 243 3.16 -1.03 25.90
C PRO A 243 1.87 -1.83 25.64
N ARG A 244 0.75 -1.14 25.42
CA ARG A 244 -0.53 -1.78 25.03
C ARG A 244 -0.44 -2.62 23.77
N LEU A 245 0.30 -2.18 22.75
CA LEU A 245 0.49 -2.98 21.53
C LEU A 245 1.46 -4.13 21.81
N GLN A 246 2.48 -3.95 22.66
CA GLN A 246 3.39 -5.04 23.03
C GLN A 246 2.67 -6.23 23.67
N GLU A 247 1.62 -5.97 24.47
CA GLU A 247 0.79 -7.01 25.10
C GLU A 247 0.08 -7.92 24.08
N GLU A 248 -0.11 -7.44 22.86
CA GLU A 248 -0.71 -8.21 21.76
C GLU A 248 0.29 -9.13 21.06
N PHE A 249 1.56 -9.08 21.43
CA PHE A 249 2.60 -9.92 20.85
C PHE A 249 3.09 -10.98 21.84
N GLU A 250 3.62 -12.07 21.30
CA GLU A 250 4.33 -13.10 22.03
C GLU A 250 5.68 -13.39 21.40
N ILE A 251 6.67 -13.76 22.22
CA ILE A 251 7.99 -14.10 21.71
C ILE A 251 7.95 -15.43 20.95
N VAL A 252 8.50 -15.46 19.75
CA VAL A 252 8.58 -16.68 18.95
C VAL A 252 9.70 -17.57 19.47
N VAL A 253 9.38 -18.82 19.72
CA VAL A 253 10.35 -19.87 20.09
C VAL A 253 10.49 -20.83 18.91
N TRP A 254 11.64 -20.76 18.25
CA TRP A 254 11.93 -21.59 17.08
C TRP A 254 12.22 -23.03 17.50
N LYS A 255 11.47 -23.99 16.95
CA LYS A 255 11.73 -25.44 17.12
C LYS A 255 12.48 -26.00 15.92
N ASP A 256 11.91 -25.83 14.73
CA ASP A 256 12.39 -26.45 13.49
C ASP A 256 13.02 -25.44 12.51
N ILE A 257 13.17 -24.18 12.94
CA ILE A 257 13.72 -23.11 12.11
C ILE A 257 15.11 -22.73 12.60
N ASN A 258 16.09 -22.78 11.69
CA ASN A 258 17.47 -22.39 11.97
C ASN A 258 17.64 -20.85 12.00
N TRP A 259 17.07 -20.22 13.03
CA TRP A 259 17.16 -18.79 13.25
C TRP A 259 18.53 -18.40 13.81
N LYS A 260 19.41 -17.88 12.95
CA LYS A 260 20.82 -17.59 13.26
C LYS A 260 21.17 -16.10 13.39
N TYR A 261 20.19 -15.22 13.20
CA TYR A 261 20.40 -13.78 13.22
C TYR A 261 20.66 -13.29 14.65
N ARG A 262 21.48 -12.24 14.79
CA ARG A 262 21.92 -11.73 16.09
C ARG A 262 21.67 -10.23 16.25
N SER A 263 21.29 -9.84 17.45
CA SER A 263 21.19 -8.45 17.89
C SER A 263 22.53 -7.77 17.80
N LEU A 264 22.56 -6.56 17.22
CA LEU A 264 23.79 -5.77 17.12
C LEU A 264 24.22 -5.22 18.48
N ASP A 265 23.25 -4.94 19.35
CA ASP A 265 23.50 -4.34 20.66
C ASP A 265 24.03 -5.38 21.65
N THR A 266 23.50 -6.61 21.60
CA THR A 266 23.76 -7.63 22.63
C THR A 266 24.56 -8.83 22.13
N GLY A 267 24.67 -9.04 20.81
CA GLY A 267 25.26 -10.25 20.22
C GLY A 267 24.45 -11.54 20.42
N ASN A 268 23.36 -11.48 21.20
CA ASN A 268 22.44 -12.61 21.40
C ASN A 268 21.62 -12.89 20.14
N LEU A 269 20.94 -14.04 20.10
CA LEU A 269 19.97 -14.32 19.03
C LEU A 269 18.93 -13.21 18.96
N TYR A 270 18.72 -12.73 17.74
CA TYR A 270 17.78 -11.65 17.46
C TYR A 270 16.37 -12.13 17.77
N LYS A 271 15.65 -11.44 18.65
CA LYS A 271 14.31 -11.89 19.05
C LYS A 271 13.28 -11.49 17.99
N VAL A 272 12.29 -12.35 17.79
CA VAL A 272 11.15 -12.12 16.91
C VAL A 272 9.89 -12.32 17.72
N TYR A 273 8.87 -11.51 17.45
CA TYR A 273 7.61 -11.52 18.16
C TYR A 273 6.47 -11.71 17.16
N ALA A 274 5.53 -12.59 17.47
CA ALA A 274 4.33 -12.83 16.67
C ALA A 274 3.14 -12.06 17.26
N LEU A 275 2.34 -11.45 16.40
CA LEU A 275 1.03 -10.96 16.81
C LEU A 275 0.13 -12.16 17.18
N LYS A 276 -0.55 -12.09 18.32
CA LYS A 276 -1.45 -13.12 18.85
C LYS A 276 -2.73 -13.28 18.02
#